data_AF-A0A5C4NAG4-F1
#
_entry.id   AF-A0A5C4NAG4-F1
#
_cell.length_a   1.000
_cell.length_b   1.000
_cell.length_c   1.000
_cell.angle_alpha   90.00
_cell.angle_beta   90.00
_cell.angle_gamma   90.00
#
_symmetry.space_group_name_H-M   'P 1'
#
loop_
_entity.id
_entity.type
_entity.pdbx_description
1 polymer ?
#
loop_
_entity_poly.entity_id
_entity_poly.type
_entity_poly.pdbx_seq_one_letter_code
_entity_poly.pdbx_strand_id
1 'polypeptide(L)'
;MAVKAGERMPEGNLLRMGENGVETVPSAGLFSGRRVVVFGLPGAFTGTCSTAHVPSYMRVMPSLLARGVDEVVCVAANDPWVMKAWGEQTGATPAGITLLADPAGEWIEALGTAFDAPQVGFHRRSRRFSALVVDGVVELWHEEAGPGVCEATAGEAMLAAMG
;
A
#
# COMPACT_ATOMS: atom_id res chain seq x y z
N MET A 1 3.83 15.24 -9.05
CA MET A 1 2.40 15.24 -8.61
C MET A 1 1.98 13.81 -8.42
N ALA A 2 1.00 13.55 -7.55
CA ALA A 2 0.49 12.20 -7.36
C ALA A 2 -0.17 11.67 -8.63
N VAL A 3 -0.05 10.35 -8.84
CA VAL A 3 -0.79 9.60 -9.85
C VAL A 3 -2.29 9.80 -9.67
N LYS A 4 -3.06 9.75 -10.76
CA LYS A 4 -4.51 9.97 -10.76
C LYS A 4 -5.27 8.82 -11.42
N ALA A 5 -6.58 8.78 -11.19
CA ALA A 5 -7.47 7.90 -11.93
C ALA A 5 -7.34 8.11 -13.46
N GLY A 6 -7.30 7.01 -14.20
CA GLY A 6 -7.06 6.95 -15.63
C GLY A 6 -5.58 6.84 -16.03
N GLU A 7 -4.64 7.06 -15.10
CA GLU A 7 -3.20 6.90 -15.37
C GLU A 7 -2.73 5.47 -15.09
N ARG A 8 -1.60 5.07 -15.68
CA ARG A 8 -0.95 3.79 -15.35
C ARG A 8 -0.12 3.91 -14.09
N MET A 9 -0.11 2.86 -13.28
CA MET A 9 0.82 2.75 -12.15
C MET A 9 2.28 2.80 -12.66
N PRO A 10 3.17 3.53 -11.96
CA PRO A 10 4.56 3.64 -12.37
C PRO A 10 5.26 2.28 -12.23
N GLU A 11 6.17 2.03 -13.16
CA GLU A 11 7.08 0.90 -13.08
C GLU A 11 8.14 1.14 -12.00
N GLY A 12 8.71 0.05 -11.49
CA GLY A 12 9.66 0.07 -10.38
C GLY A 12 9.74 -1.28 -9.68
N ASN A 13 10.66 -1.38 -8.74
CA ASN A 13 10.93 -2.60 -7.99
C ASN A 13 10.62 -2.37 -6.51
N LEU A 14 9.78 -3.23 -5.97
CA LEU A 14 9.53 -3.34 -4.55
C LEU A 14 10.24 -4.57 -3.99
N LEU A 15 10.33 -4.68 -2.68
CA LEU A 15 10.98 -5.81 -2.01
C LEU A 15 10.00 -6.53 -1.08
N ARG A 16 10.19 -7.82 -0.91
CA ARG A 16 9.57 -8.60 0.16
C ARG A 16 10.57 -9.59 0.75
N MET A 17 10.26 -10.12 1.91
CA MET A 17 11.01 -11.25 2.48
C MET A 17 10.35 -12.55 2.04
N GLY A 18 11.01 -13.30 1.17
CA GLY A 18 10.63 -14.64 0.75
C GLY A 18 11.27 -15.73 1.60
N GLU A 19 11.11 -16.99 1.20
CA GLU A 19 11.61 -18.15 1.94
C GLU A 19 13.15 -18.19 1.99
N ASN A 20 13.80 -17.71 0.93
CA ASN A 20 15.26 -17.75 0.77
C ASN A 20 15.94 -16.39 1.00
N GLY A 21 15.22 -15.41 1.56
CA GLY A 21 15.72 -14.06 1.80
C GLY A 21 14.95 -12.99 1.03
N VAL A 22 15.59 -11.85 0.79
CA VAL A 22 14.96 -10.71 0.12
C VAL A 22 14.70 -11.04 -1.36
N GLU A 23 13.46 -10.82 -1.79
CA GLU A 23 13.02 -10.98 -3.17
C GLU A 23 12.63 -9.63 -3.78
N THR A 24 13.02 -9.43 -5.04
CA THR A 24 12.56 -8.30 -5.84
C THR A 24 11.18 -8.60 -6.43
N VAL A 25 10.26 -7.66 -6.29
CA VAL A 25 8.90 -7.71 -6.82
C VAL A 25 8.72 -6.57 -7.83
N PRO A 26 8.79 -6.86 -9.14
CA PRO A 26 8.51 -5.87 -10.17
C PRO A 26 7.05 -5.42 -10.12
N SER A 27 6.81 -4.12 -10.02
CA SER A 27 5.44 -3.55 -9.95
C SER A 27 4.59 -3.87 -11.17
N ALA A 28 5.17 -4.00 -12.37
CA ALA A 28 4.46 -4.42 -13.57
C ALA A 28 3.74 -5.78 -13.38
N GLY A 29 4.42 -6.74 -12.74
CA GLY A 29 3.85 -8.06 -12.45
C GLY A 29 2.77 -8.03 -11.36
N LEU A 30 2.74 -6.99 -10.52
CA LEU A 30 1.68 -6.82 -9.53
C LEU A 30 0.35 -6.44 -10.18
N PHE A 31 0.37 -5.60 -11.21
CA PHE A 31 -0.85 -4.96 -11.72
C PHE A 31 -1.31 -5.43 -13.11
N SER A 32 -0.42 -6.00 -13.94
CA SER A 32 -0.75 -6.45 -15.30
C SER A 32 -1.78 -7.58 -15.29
N GLY A 33 -2.90 -7.40 -15.99
CA GLY A 33 -3.98 -8.39 -16.09
C GLY A 33 -4.70 -8.70 -14.77
N ARG A 34 -4.55 -7.86 -13.75
CA ARG A 34 -5.07 -8.10 -12.39
C ARG A 34 -5.89 -6.91 -11.90
N ARG A 35 -6.79 -7.17 -10.95
CA ARG A 35 -7.56 -6.18 -10.19
C ARG A 35 -7.03 -6.14 -8.76
N VAL A 36 -6.21 -5.14 -8.46
CA VAL A 36 -5.47 -5.04 -7.19
C VAL A 36 -5.87 -3.80 -6.43
N VAL A 37 -6.11 -3.94 -5.13
CA VAL A 37 -6.19 -2.81 -4.23
C VAL A 37 -4.81 -2.59 -3.63
N VAL A 38 -4.23 -1.41 -3.82
CA VAL A 38 -2.94 -1.05 -3.23
C VAL A 38 -3.09 0.17 -2.33
N PHE A 39 -2.47 0.15 -1.16
CA PHE A 39 -2.44 1.29 -0.26
C PHE A 39 -1.03 1.53 0.28
N GLY A 40 -0.70 2.80 0.50
CA GLY A 40 0.57 3.21 1.04
C GLY A 40 0.41 3.99 2.34
N LEU A 41 1.43 3.94 3.17
CA LEU A 41 1.42 4.59 4.48
C LEU A 41 2.81 5.07 4.93
N PRO A 42 2.89 6.00 5.90
CA PRO A 42 4.16 6.56 6.35
C PRO A 42 5.20 5.55 6.84
N GLY A 43 4.77 4.51 7.56
CA GLY A 43 5.69 3.48 8.00
C GLY A 43 5.06 2.40 8.88
N ALA A 44 5.66 1.21 8.81
CA ALA A 44 5.40 0.14 9.75
C ALA A 44 5.61 0.60 11.21
N PHE A 45 4.87 -0.01 12.13
CA PHE A 45 4.89 0.29 13.58
C PHE A 45 4.45 1.69 14.01
N THR A 46 4.01 2.55 13.08
CA THR A 46 3.48 3.88 13.42
C THR A 46 2.00 3.81 13.79
N GLY A 47 1.51 4.78 14.59
CA GLY A 47 0.19 4.77 15.25
C GLY A 47 -0.99 4.44 14.32
N THR A 48 -1.51 5.43 13.58
CA THR A 48 -2.67 5.27 12.69
C THR A 48 -2.51 4.13 11.67
N CYS A 49 -1.29 3.88 11.22
CA CYS A 49 -0.97 2.81 10.28
C CYS A 49 -1.27 1.42 10.88
N SER A 50 -0.87 1.20 12.12
CA SER A 50 -1.03 -0.09 12.83
C SER A 50 -2.40 -0.24 13.48
N THR A 51 -3.04 0.86 13.89
CA THR A 51 -4.29 0.82 14.67
C THR A 51 -5.55 1.02 13.83
N ALA A 52 -5.44 1.64 12.65
CA ALA A 52 -6.60 1.99 11.81
C ALA A 52 -6.46 1.53 10.35
N HIS A 53 -5.39 1.93 9.66
CA HIS A 53 -5.31 1.76 8.21
C HIS A 53 -5.18 0.29 7.78
N VAL A 54 -4.20 -0.45 8.29
CA VAL A 54 -4.09 -1.90 8.00
C VAL A 54 -5.31 -2.68 8.51
N PRO A 55 -5.78 -2.49 9.75
CA PRO A 55 -6.99 -3.16 10.24
C PRO A 55 -8.24 -2.88 9.39
N SER A 56 -8.35 -1.72 8.75
CA SER A 56 -9.47 -1.41 7.87
C SER A 56 -9.57 -2.36 6.67
N TYR A 57 -8.45 -2.65 6.02
CA TYR A 57 -8.40 -3.61 4.93
C TYR A 57 -8.63 -5.04 5.39
N MET A 58 -8.17 -5.41 6.59
CA MET A 58 -8.45 -6.72 7.16
C MET A 58 -9.96 -6.95 7.37
N ARG A 59 -10.69 -5.94 7.87
CA ARG A 59 -12.15 -6.03 8.09
C ARG A 59 -12.94 -6.24 6.80
N VAL A 60 -12.55 -5.55 5.72
CA VAL A 60 -13.28 -5.60 4.45
C VAL A 60 -12.76 -6.62 3.45
N MET A 61 -11.65 -7.31 3.77
CA MET A 61 -10.99 -8.27 2.87
C MET A 61 -11.98 -9.23 2.19
N PRO A 62 -12.90 -9.93 2.90
CA PRO A 62 -13.84 -10.83 2.24
C PRO A 62 -14.73 -10.14 1.20
N SER A 63 -15.12 -8.89 1.44
CA SER A 63 -15.96 -8.12 0.53
C SER A 63 -15.18 -7.61 -0.69
N LEU A 64 -13.89 -7.27 -0.52
CA LEU A 64 -13.01 -6.93 -1.64
C LEU A 64 -12.82 -8.13 -2.56
N LEU A 65 -12.54 -9.30 -2.00
CA LEU A 65 -12.41 -10.55 -2.77
C LEU A 65 -13.71 -10.90 -3.50
N ALA A 66 -14.87 -10.75 -2.84
CA ALA A 66 -16.18 -10.96 -3.46
C ALA A 66 -16.47 -10.00 -4.63
N ARG A 67 -15.79 -8.85 -4.69
CA ARG A 67 -15.84 -7.88 -5.81
C ARG A 67 -14.76 -8.13 -6.87
N GLY A 68 -14.12 -9.29 -6.85
CA GLY A 68 -13.12 -9.70 -7.83
C GLY A 68 -11.77 -9.01 -7.65
N VAL A 69 -11.44 -8.49 -6.47
CA VAL A 69 -10.07 -8.07 -6.15
C VAL A 69 -9.21 -9.32 -6.01
N ASP A 70 -8.14 -9.40 -6.79
CA ASP A 70 -7.20 -10.52 -6.77
C ASP A 70 -6.25 -10.46 -5.57
N GLU A 71 -5.88 -9.25 -5.15
CA GLU A 71 -4.90 -9.05 -4.08
C GLU A 71 -5.06 -7.66 -3.44
N VAL A 72 -4.77 -7.59 -2.13
CA VAL A 72 -4.61 -6.34 -1.41
C VAL A 72 -3.15 -6.17 -1.01
N VAL A 73 -2.54 -5.07 -1.44
CA VAL A 73 -1.11 -4.77 -1.26
C VAL A 73 -0.92 -3.54 -0.37
N CYS A 74 -0.07 -3.63 0.63
CA CYS A 74 0.38 -2.53 1.47
C CYS A 74 1.84 -2.20 1.15
N VAL A 75 2.15 -0.92 0.89
CA VAL A 75 3.51 -0.46 0.59
C VAL A 75 3.99 0.57 1.61
N ALA A 76 5.23 0.45 2.07
CA ALA A 76 5.89 1.48 2.88
C ALA A 76 7.39 1.53 2.63
N ALA A 77 8.03 2.67 2.94
CA ALA A 77 9.47 2.88 2.75
C ALA A 77 10.35 2.19 3.81
N ASN A 78 9.82 1.18 4.50
CA ASN A 78 10.58 0.34 5.41
C ASN A 78 11.31 -0.75 4.61
N ASP A 79 12.32 -1.37 5.20
CA ASP A 79 12.99 -2.55 4.63
C ASP A 79 12.10 -3.82 4.72
N PRO A 80 12.39 -4.87 3.92
CA PRO A 80 11.56 -6.06 3.87
C PRO A 80 11.53 -6.89 5.17
N TRP A 81 12.56 -6.81 6.03
CA TRP A 81 12.55 -7.50 7.32
C TRP A 81 11.53 -6.84 8.25
N VAL A 82 11.53 -5.51 8.31
CA VAL A 82 10.56 -4.74 9.09
C VAL A 82 9.15 -4.97 8.58
N MET A 83 8.93 -4.93 7.26
CA MET A 83 7.60 -5.18 6.69
C MET A 83 7.08 -6.59 6.99
N LYS A 84 7.93 -7.62 6.91
CA LYS A 84 7.55 -9.00 7.29
C LYS A 84 7.15 -9.10 8.75
N ALA A 85 8.03 -8.66 9.66
CA ALA A 85 7.79 -8.77 11.10
C ALA A 85 6.55 -7.98 11.53
N TRP A 86 6.37 -6.78 10.97
CA TRP A 86 5.18 -5.97 11.23
C TRP A 86 3.89 -6.63 10.73
N GLY A 87 3.93 -7.26 9.55
CA GLY A 87 2.80 -8.00 9.01
C GLY A 87 2.35 -9.17 9.86
N GLU A 88 3.31 -9.95 10.34
CA GLU A 88 3.07 -11.06 11.26
C GLU A 88 2.48 -10.57 12.59
N GLN A 89 3.07 -9.51 13.15
CA GLN A 89 2.63 -8.96 14.45
C GLN A 89 1.25 -8.29 14.39
N THR A 90 0.93 -7.59 13.31
CA THR A 90 -0.38 -6.93 13.14
C THR A 90 -1.50 -7.89 12.74
N GLY A 91 -1.15 -9.10 12.28
CA GLY A 91 -2.10 -10.04 11.70
C GLY A 91 -2.45 -9.74 10.23
N ALA A 92 -1.79 -8.77 9.60
CA ALA A 92 -2.00 -8.43 8.19
C ALA A 92 -1.63 -9.58 7.25
N THR A 93 -0.51 -10.25 7.50
CA THR A 93 -0.06 -11.39 6.69
C THR A 93 -1.05 -12.56 6.79
N PRO A 94 -1.47 -13.03 7.99
CA PRO A 94 -2.54 -14.02 8.13
C PRO A 94 -3.88 -13.61 7.51
N ALA A 95 -4.19 -12.31 7.49
CA ALA A 95 -5.41 -11.78 6.86
C ALA A 95 -5.33 -11.71 5.32
N GLY A 96 -4.19 -12.06 4.72
CA GLY A 96 -3.99 -12.09 3.26
C GLY A 96 -3.56 -10.75 2.65
N ILE A 97 -3.08 -9.80 3.46
CA ILE A 97 -2.49 -8.56 2.92
C ILE A 97 -1.03 -8.83 2.56
N THR A 98 -0.67 -8.55 1.30
CA THR A 98 0.71 -8.58 0.85
C THR A 98 1.43 -7.30 1.26
N LEU A 99 2.56 -7.43 1.96
CA LEU A 99 3.33 -6.30 2.47
C LEU A 99 4.63 -6.16 1.70
N LEU A 100 4.78 -5.01 1.04
CA LEU A 100 5.93 -4.70 0.20
C LEU A 100 6.71 -3.50 0.75
N ALA A 101 8.01 -3.61 0.64
CA ALA A 101 8.99 -2.61 1.06
C ALA A 101 9.48 -1.80 -0.15
N ASP A 102 9.62 -0.48 0.03
CA ASP A 102 10.29 0.43 -0.90
C ASP A 102 11.37 1.24 -0.15
N PRO A 103 12.46 0.60 0.31
CA PRO A 103 13.37 1.20 1.27
C PRO A 103 14.10 2.46 0.74
N ALA A 104 14.27 2.58 -0.57
CA ALA A 104 14.85 3.77 -1.20
C ALA A 104 13.80 4.88 -1.45
N GLY A 105 12.52 4.54 -1.38
CA GLY A 105 11.39 5.42 -1.67
C GLY A 105 11.23 5.76 -3.14
N GLU A 106 11.86 5.01 -4.05
CA GLU A 106 11.90 5.33 -5.49
C GLU A 106 10.53 5.16 -6.14
N TRP A 107 9.81 4.09 -5.80
CA TRP A 107 8.48 3.86 -6.33
C TRP A 107 7.45 4.82 -5.71
N ILE A 108 7.58 5.10 -4.40
CA ILE A 108 6.80 6.12 -3.69
C ILE A 108 7.02 7.54 -4.27
N GLU A 109 8.26 7.86 -4.66
CA GLU A 109 8.59 9.13 -5.33
C GLU A 109 7.99 9.18 -6.74
N ALA A 110 8.09 8.08 -7.51
CA ALA A 110 7.48 7.97 -8.83
C ALA A 110 5.94 8.09 -8.78
N LEU A 111 5.31 7.57 -7.73
CA LEU A 111 3.88 7.77 -7.46
C LEU A 111 3.53 9.22 -7.13
N GLY A 112 4.51 10.05 -6.77
CA GLY A 112 4.30 11.41 -6.30
C GLY A 112 3.74 11.50 -4.89
N THR A 113 3.84 10.44 -4.08
CA THR A 113 3.34 10.40 -2.69
C THR A 113 4.44 10.56 -1.65
N ALA A 114 5.71 10.72 -2.06
CA ALA A 114 6.82 10.93 -1.15
C ALA A 114 6.66 12.19 -0.26
N PHE A 115 7.10 12.10 0.99
CA PHE A 115 7.29 13.24 1.89
C PHE A 115 8.42 12.99 2.89
N ASP A 116 8.96 14.09 3.43
CA ASP A 116 9.95 14.08 4.51
C ASP A 116 9.34 14.66 5.79
N ALA A 117 9.74 14.11 6.93
CA ALA A 117 9.52 14.69 8.26
C ALA A 117 10.74 14.38 9.15
N PRO A 118 11.88 15.08 8.94
CA PRO A 118 13.14 14.78 9.62
C PRO A 118 13.05 14.82 11.15
N GLN A 119 12.16 15.65 11.69
CA GLN A 119 11.90 15.78 13.13
C GLN A 119 11.42 14.48 13.80
N VAL A 120 10.90 13.54 13.01
CA VAL A 120 10.49 12.19 13.46
C VAL A 120 11.28 11.08 12.75
N GLY A 121 12.40 11.42 12.10
CA GLY A 121 13.28 10.47 11.41
C GLY A 121 12.72 9.94 10.08
N PHE A 122 11.76 10.64 9.47
CA PHE A 122 11.15 10.21 8.22
C PHE A 122 11.84 10.87 7.03
N HIS A 123 12.38 10.02 6.16
CA HIS A 123 12.95 10.38 4.87
C HIS A 123 12.25 9.55 3.78
N ARG A 124 11.78 10.23 2.72
CA ARG A 124 11.07 9.64 1.57
C ARG A 124 10.00 8.63 1.98
N ARG A 125 9.19 8.99 2.98
CA ARG A 125 8.05 8.16 3.40
C ARG A 125 6.87 8.38 2.46
N SER A 126 5.92 7.44 2.49
CA SER A 126 4.70 7.54 1.68
C SER A 126 3.61 8.29 2.42
N ARG A 127 3.08 9.36 1.81
CA ARG A 127 1.80 9.94 2.23
C ARG A 127 0.74 8.85 2.12
N ARG A 128 -0.26 8.88 3.01
CA ARG A 128 -1.30 7.85 3.02
C ARG A 128 -2.13 7.96 1.74
N PHE A 129 -2.18 6.87 0.98
CA PHE A 129 -2.97 6.75 -0.24
C PHE A 129 -3.63 5.38 -0.30
N SER A 130 -4.68 5.26 -1.10
CA SER A 130 -5.14 3.97 -1.61
C SER A 130 -5.65 4.07 -3.02
N ALA A 131 -5.54 2.97 -3.76
CA ALA A 131 -5.93 2.89 -5.15
C ALA A 131 -6.53 1.53 -5.48
N LEU A 132 -7.51 1.54 -6.37
CA LEU A 132 -7.91 0.36 -7.12
C LEU A 132 -7.23 0.42 -8.49
N VAL A 133 -6.52 -0.63 -8.85
CA VAL A 133 -5.79 -0.75 -10.10
C VAL A 133 -6.32 -1.94 -10.88
N VAL A 134 -6.65 -1.73 -12.16
CA VAL A 134 -7.11 -2.77 -13.08
C VAL A 134 -6.23 -2.76 -14.30
N ASP A 135 -5.57 -3.88 -14.57
CA ASP A 135 -4.66 -4.04 -15.71
C ASP A 135 -3.61 -2.91 -15.81
N GLY A 136 -3.03 -2.58 -14.65
CA GLY A 136 -2.06 -1.51 -14.51
C GLY A 136 -2.62 -0.08 -14.57
N VAL A 137 -3.93 0.11 -14.80
CA VAL A 137 -4.58 1.43 -14.85
C VAL A 137 -5.28 1.71 -13.53
N VAL A 138 -5.10 2.92 -13.00
CA VAL A 138 -5.75 3.37 -11.76
C VAL A 138 -7.22 3.69 -12.05
N GLU A 139 -8.15 2.94 -11.45
CA GLU A 139 -9.59 3.24 -11.54
C GLU A 139 -10.05 4.20 -10.43
N LEU A 140 -9.55 3.98 -9.21
CA LEU A 140 -9.85 4.81 -8.04
C LEU A 140 -8.54 5.24 -7.39
N TRP A 141 -8.48 6.48 -6.93
CA TRP A 141 -7.32 7.05 -6.24
C TRP A 141 -7.79 7.93 -5.08
N HIS A 142 -7.33 7.61 -3.87
CA HIS A 142 -7.62 8.35 -2.65
C HIS A 142 -6.31 8.78 -1.98
N GLU A 143 -6.28 9.98 -1.44
CA GLU A 143 -5.20 10.52 -0.60
C GLU A 143 -5.80 11.12 0.66
N GLU A 144 -5.02 11.14 1.74
CA GLU A 144 -5.42 11.84 2.96
C GLU A 144 -4.92 13.29 2.97
N ALA A 145 -5.69 14.16 3.63
CA ALA A 145 -5.28 15.54 3.88
C ALA A 145 -4.08 15.66 4.83
N GLY A 146 -3.79 14.62 5.62
CA GLY A 146 -2.67 14.60 6.55
C GLY A 146 -2.28 13.20 7.03
N PRO A 147 -1.05 13.02 7.54
CA PRO A 147 -0.48 11.71 7.86
C PRO A 147 -1.21 10.96 8.99
N GLY A 148 -1.88 11.69 9.89
CA GLY A 148 -2.65 11.13 11.01
C GLY A 148 -4.10 10.75 10.66
N VAL A 149 -4.60 11.17 9.50
CA VAL A 149 -5.97 10.91 9.04
C VAL A 149 -6.01 9.55 8.33
N CYS A 150 -7.13 8.85 8.44
CA CYS A 150 -7.39 7.58 7.77
C CYS A 150 -8.91 7.43 7.56
N GLU A 151 -9.42 8.17 6.58
CA GLU A 151 -10.84 8.20 6.25
C GLU A 151 -11.04 7.82 4.78
N ALA A 152 -10.53 8.65 3.86
CA ALA A 152 -10.66 8.41 2.42
C ALA A 152 -9.90 7.17 1.94
N THR A 153 -8.77 6.88 2.58
CA THR A 153 -7.88 5.77 2.22
C THR A 153 -8.17 4.47 2.97
N ALA A 154 -9.16 4.45 3.86
CA ALA A 154 -9.55 3.27 4.61
C ALA A 154 -10.18 2.19 3.70
N GLY A 155 -10.09 0.94 4.12
CA GLY A 155 -10.67 -0.21 3.42
C GLY A 155 -12.17 -0.06 3.19
N GLU A 156 -12.93 0.43 4.18
CA GLU A 156 -14.37 0.67 4.05
C GLU A 156 -14.69 1.75 2.99
N ALA A 157 -13.90 2.82 2.93
CA ALA A 157 -14.06 3.87 1.93
C ALA A 157 -13.72 3.37 0.52
N MET A 158 -12.63 2.60 0.39
CA MET A 158 -12.30 1.92 -0.87
C MET A 158 -13.42 0.99 -1.30
N LEU A 159 -13.91 0.13 -0.41
CA LEU A 159 -15.00 -0.79 -0.71
C LEU A 159 -16.25 -0.05 -1.18
N ALA A 160 -16.66 1.02 -0.48
CA ALA A 160 -17.82 1.82 -0.83
C ALA A 160 -17.69 2.51 -2.20
N ALA A 161 -16.48 2.92 -2.59
CA ALA A 161 -16.22 3.57 -3.88
C ALA A 161 -16.27 2.60 -5.08
N MET A 162 -16.17 1.29 -4.85
CA MET A 162 -16.13 0.27 -5.92
C MET A 162 -17.50 -0.06 -6.56
N GLY A 163 -18.58 0.64 -6.19
CA GLY A 163 -19.95 0.35 -6.67
C GLY A 163 -20.62 -0.74 -5.87
#